data_AF-A0A935S1P1-F1
#
_entry.id   AF-A0A935S1P1-F1
#
_cell.length_a   1.000
_cell.length_b   1.000
_cell.length_c   1.000
_cell.angle_alpha   90.00
_cell.angle_beta   90.00
_cell.angle_gamma   90.00
#
_symmetry.space_group_name_H-M   'P 1'
#
loop_
_entity.id
_entity.type
_entity.pdbx_description
1 polymer ?
#
loop_
_entity_poly.entity_id
_entity_poly.type
_entity_poly.pdbx_seq_one_letter_code
_entity_poly.pdbx_strand_id
1 'polypeptide(L)'
;MPDSKTLKFLSRYLHIIRFAGYKESSDIYSKLMNQYDHGTGFVVLPMDMHYMGAGKIKDKKGSFEFQMDELVKLKNDPIKKIYPFVFIDPRRVKDQSDFLKISGDPLTGQVTLSACLVKEYIEKHKLNGFKIYPALGYYPFDEELLLLWKYAADHQIPIMTHVIKGTVFYRDKKDKNWDYHPVFEQYNGVNYPTSSLILPELKNIDFSTNFTHPLNFLCLLEERLLRKIVKNCRQEIKDFFGYTDDEAELKHNLSNLKVCMGHYGGDEEWEKYQERDRLSQVSNMLRKERDGFNFFPVKKGTNELNLSYLGELWRSMDWFSIISNLMYKYPNVYADISYIIYNPTIYPLLKQVLRKDELKGKVLYGTDFFVVRNHKSEKQLLSEVMANLSEMEFDLIARDNPRAYLKTSYCTIS
;
A
#
# COMPACT_ATOMS: atom_id res chain seq x y z
N MET A 1 -36.49 -14.12 7.54
CA MET A 1 -35.56 -13.20 8.26
C MET A 1 -34.32 -13.03 7.40
N PRO A 2 -33.77 -11.82 7.24
CA PRO A 2 -32.52 -11.63 6.49
C PRO A 2 -31.39 -12.44 7.13
N ASP A 3 -30.50 -13.01 6.31
CA ASP A 3 -29.42 -13.85 6.81
C ASP A 3 -28.40 -13.05 7.66
N SER A 4 -27.62 -13.77 8.46
CA SER A 4 -26.59 -13.20 9.37
C SER A 4 -25.57 -12.31 8.64
N LYS A 5 -25.26 -12.61 7.37
CA LYS A 5 -24.34 -11.82 6.54
C LYS A 5 -24.99 -10.50 6.10
N THR A 6 -26.26 -10.51 5.75
CA THR A 6 -27.07 -9.35 5.36
C THR A 6 -27.28 -8.40 6.54
N LEU A 7 -27.50 -8.94 7.74
CA LEU A 7 -27.60 -8.14 8.97
C LEU A 7 -26.25 -7.50 9.37
N LYS A 8 -25.13 -8.24 9.26
CA LYS A 8 -23.78 -7.67 9.45
C LYS A 8 -23.47 -6.60 8.41
N PHE A 9 -23.86 -6.80 7.15
CA PHE A 9 -23.68 -5.82 6.07
C PHE A 9 -24.51 -4.55 6.28
N LEU A 10 -25.78 -4.68 6.70
CA LEU A 10 -26.64 -3.54 7.05
C LEU A 10 -26.13 -2.75 8.26
N SER A 11 -25.63 -3.45 9.30
CA SER A 11 -25.00 -2.81 10.47
C SER A 11 -23.74 -2.01 10.08
N ARG A 12 -22.89 -2.58 9.19
CA ARG A 12 -21.72 -1.90 8.62
C ARG A 12 -22.08 -0.62 7.88
N TYR A 13 -23.12 -0.66 7.05
CA TYR A 13 -23.61 0.53 6.35
C TYR A 13 -24.24 1.55 7.31
N LEU A 14 -24.98 1.13 8.34
CA LEU A 14 -25.54 2.04 9.34
C LEU A 14 -24.45 2.81 10.10
N HIS A 15 -23.31 2.18 10.41
CA HIS A 15 -22.18 2.88 11.01
C HIS A 15 -21.53 3.86 10.03
N ILE A 16 -21.26 3.44 8.79
CA ILE A 16 -20.71 4.32 7.74
C ILE A 16 -21.63 5.51 7.47
N ILE A 17 -22.95 5.30 7.39
CA ILE A 17 -23.97 6.36 7.21
C ILE A 17 -24.04 7.28 8.43
N ARG A 18 -23.97 6.73 9.66
CA ARG A 18 -23.94 7.52 10.90
C ARG A 18 -22.68 8.39 10.99
N PHE A 19 -21.57 7.99 10.36
CA PHE A 19 -20.36 8.80 10.26
C PHE A 19 -20.36 9.75 9.04
N ALA A 20 -20.98 9.37 7.92
CA ALA A 20 -21.25 10.24 6.78
C ALA A 20 -22.23 11.39 7.12
N GLY A 21 -22.99 11.26 8.22
CA GLY A 21 -23.86 12.30 8.76
C GLY A 21 -23.16 13.35 9.63
N TYR A 22 -21.86 13.23 9.93
CA TYR A 22 -21.11 14.32 10.58
C TYR A 22 -20.78 15.39 9.54
N LYS A 23 -21.13 16.64 9.84
CA LYS A 23 -21.06 17.75 8.88
C LYS A 23 -19.64 18.26 8.62
N GLU A 24 -18.66 17.89 9.46
CA GLU A 24 -17.25 18.29 9.38
C GLU A 24 -16.28 17.17 9.81
N SER A 25 -15.15 17.03 9.12
CA SER A 25 -14.08 16.05 9.41
C SER A 25 -13.40 16.28 10.77
N SER A 26 -13.47 17.52 11.28
CA SER A 26 -12.92 17.97 12.57
C SER A 26 -13.55 17.26 13.79
N ASP A 27 -14.84 16.98 13.74
CA ASP A 27 -15.59 16.32 14.82
C ASP A 27 -15.20 14.84 14.97
N ILE A 28 -14.99 14.16 13.84
CA ILE A 28 -14.56 12.76 13.79
C ILE A 28 -13.13 12.64 14.34
N TYR A 29 -12.25 13.54 13.93
CA TYR A 29 -10.87 13.61 14.42
C TYR A 29 -10.82 13.85 15.94
N SER A 30 -11.61 14.78 16.47
CA SER A 30 -11.62 15.10 17.90
C SER A 30 -12.05 13.90 18.76
N LYS A 31 -12.99 13.09 18.28
CA LYS A 31 -13.41 11.86 18.96
C LYS A 31 -12.30 10.81 19.02
N LEU A 32 -11.53 10.66 17.93
CA LEU A 32 -10.37 9.78 17.87
C LEU A 32 -9.28 10.26 18.82
N MET A 33 -8.92 11.54 18.74
CA MET A 33 -7.88 12.17 19.56
C MET A 33 -8.14 11.97 21.07
N ASN A 34 -9.40 12.08 21.51
CA ASN A 34 -9.77 11.90 22.91
C ASN A 34 -9.63 10.45 23.43
N GLN A 35 -9.30 9.47 22.57
CA GLN A 35 -9.02 8.10 23.02
C GLN A 35 -7.54 7.86 23.32
N TYR A 36 -6.65 8.78 22.92
CA TYR A 36 -5.20 8.66 23.06
C TYR A 36 -4.64 9.77 23.96
N ASP A 37 -3.40 9.61 24.42
CA ASP A 37 -2.73 10.59 25.26
C ASP A 37 -2.56 11.95 24.56
N HIS A 38 -2.54 13.02 25.35
CA HIS A 38 -2.29 14.37 24.84
C HIS A 38 -0.95 14.43 24.09
N GLY A 39 -0.95 15.10 22.93
CA GLY A 39 0.22 15.20 22.06
C GLY A 39 0.41 14.02 21.09
N THR A 40 -0.48 13.01 21.11
CA THR A 40 -0.49 11.94 20.10
C THR A 40 -0.70 12.53 18.70
N GLY A 41 0.14 12.11 17.76
CA GLY A 41 0.05 12.50 16.36
C GLY A 41 -0.61 11.42 15.51
N PHE A 42 -1.47 11.80 14.55
CA PHE A 42 -2.21 10.85 13.71
C PHE A 42 -1.85 10.96 12.24
N VAL A 43 -1.55 9.84 11.60
CA VAL A 43 -1.47 9.77 10.14
C VAL A 43 -2.90 9.80 9.57
N VAL A 44 -3.18 10.75 8.69
CA VAL A 44 -4.51 10.92 8.09
C VAL A 44 -4.42 10.63 6.59
N LEU A 45 -5.21 9.66 6.15
CA LEU A 45 -5.19 9.15 4.78
C LEU A 45 -6.48 9.56 4.05
N PRO A 46 -6.44 10.53 3.13
CA PRO A 46 -7.58 10.81 2.26
C PRO A 46 -7.83 9.64 1.30
N MET A 47 -9.02 9.62 0.71
CA MET A 47 -9.44 8.63 -0.28
C MET A 47 -10.19 9.34 -1.41
N ASP A 48 -9.61 9.34 -2.61
CA ASP A 48 -10.31 9.84 -3.79
C ASP A 48 -11.12 8.71 -4.43
N MET A 49 -12.44 8.79 -4.31
CA MET A 49 -13.37 7.81 -4.88
C MET A 49 -13.88 8.21 -6.26
N HIS A 50 -13.41 9.31 -6.85
CA HIS A 50 -13.91 9.82 -8.13
C HIS A 50 -13.86 8.76 -9.25
N TYR A 51 -12.79 7.96 -9.27
CA TYR A 51 -12.53 6.96 -10.31
C TYR A 51 -12.96 5.54 -9.94
N MET A 52 -13.74 5.38 -8.87
CA MET A 52 -14.17 4.06 -8.39
C MET A 52 -15.22 3.40 -9.31
N GLY A 53 -15.80 4.13 -10.28
CA GLY A 53 -16.89 3.60 -11.12
C GLY A 53 -18.24 3.48 -10.39
N ALA A 54 -18.39 4.16 -9.24
CA ALA A 54 -19.58 4.10 -8.38
C ALA A 54 -20.60 5.22 -8.64
N GLY A 55 -20.42 5.99 -9.73
CA GLY A 55 -21.19 7.20 -10.05
C GLY A 55 -20.44 8.49 -9.73
N LYS A 56 -21.05 9.63 -10.06
CA LYS A 56 -20.43 10.96 -9.90
C LYS A 56 -20.63 11.50 -8.48
N ILE A 57 -19.61 12.18 -7.96
CA ILE A 57 -19.68 12.94 -6.71
C ILE A 57 -20.56 14.18 -6.94
N LYS A 58 -21.69 14.28 -6.23
CA LYS A 58 -22.65 15.39 -6.39
C LYS A 58 -22.34 16.60 -5.51
N ASP A 59 -21.79 16.36 -4.32
CA ASP A 59 -21.49 17.42 -3.35
C ASP A 59 -20.07 17.96 -3.59
N LYS A 60 -19.92 19.28 -3.66
CA LYS A 60 -18.62 19.94 -3.76
C LYS A 60 -17.70 19.58 -2.58
N LYS A 61 -18.26 19.33 -1.39
CA LYS A 61 -17.49 18.86 -0.22
C LYS A 61 -16.87 17.48 -0.43
N GLY A 62 -17.37 16.70 -1.38
CA GLY A 62 -16.79 15.42 -1.77
C GLY A 62 -15.66 15.54 -2.79
N SER A 63 -15.41 16.74 -3.35
CA SER A 63 -14.30 16.94 -4.31
C SER A 63 -12.95 16.71 -3.66
N PHE A 64 -11.98 16.27 -4.47
CA PHE A 64 -10.62 16.02 -4.01
C PHE A 64 -9.99 17.29 -3.44
N GLU A 65 -10.09 18.41 -4.15
CA GLU A 65 -9.52 19.70 -3.75
C GLU A 65 -10.09 20.17 -2.42
N PHE A 66 -11.41 20.06 -2.22
CA PHE A 66 -12.03 20.41 -0.94
C PHE A 66 -11.50 19.53 0.21
N GLN A 67 -11.41 18.22 0.00
CA GLN A 67 -10.87 17.31 1.03
C GLN A 67 -9.42 17.64 1.38
N MET A 68 -8.60 17.96 0.38
CA MET A 68 -7.20 18.32 0.58
C MET A 68 -7.06 19.68 1.29
N ASP A 69 -7.87 20.67 0.94
CA ASP A 69 -7.89 21.98 1.62
C ASP A 69 -8.26 21.83 3.10
N GLU A 70 -9.24 20.97 3.43
CA GLU A 70 -9.60 20.67 4.82
C GLU A 70 -8.45 19.99 5.57
N LEU A 71 -7.71 19.08 4.93
CA LEU A 71 -6.52 18.46 5.53
C LEU A 71 -5.40 19.49 5.79
N VAL A 72 -5.19 20.44 4.88
CA VAL A 72 -4.23 21.53 5.07
C VAL A 72 -4.64 22.41 6.24
N LYS A 73 -5.93 22.77 6.36
CA LYS A 73 -6.44 23.52 7.51
C LYS A 73 -6.23 22.76 8.82
N LEU A 74 -6.56 21.47 8.85
CA LEU A 74 -6.37 20.62 10.04
C LEU A 74 -4.90 20.49 10.43
N LYS A 75 -3.98 20.46 9.46
CA LYS A 75 -2.54 20.40 9.71
C LYS A 75 -1.99 21.69 10.33
N ASN A 76 -2.54 22.83 9.95
CA ASN A 76 -2.12 24.13 10.44
C ASN A 76 -2.76 24.51 11.79
N ASP A 77 -3.63 23.66 12.34
CA ASP A 77 -4.21 23.84 13.67
C ASP A 77 -3.15 23.55 14.74
N PRO A 78 -2.79 24.52 15.60
CA PRO A 78 -1.70 24.37 16.56
C PRO A 78 -1.98 23.32 17.64
N ILE A 79 -3.24 22.91 17.83
CA ILE A 79 -3.64 21.92 18.82
C ILE A 79 -3.59 20.51 18.22
N LYS A 80 -3.80 20.38 16.90
CA LYS A 80 -3.91 19.08 16.23
C LYS A 80 -2.58 18.66 15.64
N LYS A 81 -2.04 17.55 16.12
CA LYS A 81 -0.85 16.92 15.53
C LYS A 81 -1.27 15.89 14.49
N ILE A 82 -1.33 16.28 13.22
CA ILE A 82 -1.64 15.36 12.13
C ILE A 82 -0.53 15.28 11.08
N TYR A 83 -0.45 14.12 10.44
CA TYR A 83 0.47 13.82 9.34
C TYR A 83 -0.33 13.40 8.11
N PRO A 84 -0.90 14.37 7.37
CA PRO A 84 -1.76 14.06 6.22
C PRO A 84 -0.97 13.63 5.00
N PHE A 85 -1.54 12.70 4.25
CA PHE A 85 -1.02 12.22 2.97
C PHE A 85 -1.81 12.82 1.80
N VAL A 86 -1.24 12.81 0.60
CA VAL A 86 -1.92 13.20 -0.65
C VAL A 86 -2.39 11.93 -1.35
N PHE A 87 -3.67 11.84 -1.69
CA PHE A 87 -4.16 10.70 -2.46
C PHE A 87 -3.73 10.83 -3.93
N ILE A 88 -3.19 9.76 -4.49
CA ILE A 88 -2.76 9.69 -5.89
C ILE A 88 -3.55 8.60 -6.60
N ASP A 89 -4.18 8.96 -7.72
CA ASP A 89 -4.79 8.03 -8.67
C ASP A 89 -4.22 8.32 -10.06
N PRO A 90 -3.73 7.31 -10.81
CA PRO A 90 -3.16 7.55 -12.14
C PRO A 90 -4.16 8.19 -13.11
N ARG A 91 -5.46 7.96 -12.94
CA ARG A 91 -6.49 8.57 -13.80
C ARG A 91 -6.66 10.06 -13.51
N ARG A 92 -6.47 10.50 -12.25
CA ARG A 92 -6.42 11.93 -11.92
C ARG A 92 -5.23 12.63 -12.58
N VAL A 93 -4.07 11.97 -12.59
CA VAL A 93 -2.87 12.47 -13.26
C VAL A 93 -3.15 12.70 -14.75
N LYS A 94 -3.88 11.79 -15.41
CA LYS A 94 -4.27 11.93 -16.82
C LYS A 94 -5.32 13.03 -17.05
N ASP A 95 -6.37 13.05 -16.24
CA ASP A 95 -7.56 13.88 -16.49
C ASP A 95 -7.40 15.33 -16.04
N GLN A 96 -6.58 15.59 -15.02
CA GLN A 96 -6.40 16.90 -14.43
C GLN A 96 -4.98 17.41 -14.67
N SER A 97 -4.81 18.20 -15.74
CA SER A 97 -3.50 18.64 -16.21
C SER A 97 -2.65 19.41 -15.18
N ASP A 98 -3.26 20.06 -14.19
CA ASP A 98 -2.60 20.79 -13.12
C ASP A 98 -2.41 19.97 -11.82
N PHE A 99 -2.86 18.72 -11.80
CA PHE A 99 -2.73 17.86 -10.63
C PHE A 99 -1.27 17.48 -10.35
N LEU A 100 -0.61 16.87 -11.35
CA LEU A 100 0.78 16.44 -11.26
C LEU A 100 1.51 16.85 -12.54
N LYS A 101 2.54 17.69 -12.40
CA LYS A 101 3.44 18.05 -13.49
C LYS A 101 4.87 17.75 -13.10
N ILE A 102 5.47 16.83 -13.83
CA ILE A 102 6.87 16.45 -13.65
C ILE A 102 7.76 17.30 -14.54
N SER A 103 8.96 17.62 -14.04
CA SER A 103 10.08 18.11 -14.83
C SER A 103 11.36 17.48 -14.27
N GLY A 104 12.52 17.87 -14.79
CA GLY A 104 13.81 17.36 -14.35
C GLY A 104 14.74 17.09 -15.52
N ASP A 105 15.75 16.28 -15.24
CA ASP A 105 16.81 15.96 -16.19
C ASP A 105 16.89 14.43 -16.38
N PRO A 106 16.45 13.91 -17.53
CA PRO A 106 16.54 12.49 -17.83
C PRO A 106 17.96 11.94 -17.85
N LEU A 107 18.98 12.77 -18.13
CA LEU A 107 20.38 12.30 -18.17
C LEU A 107 20.90 11.95 -16.79
N THR A 108 20.47 12.68 -15.77
CA THR A 108 20.82 12.42 -14.36
C THR A 108 19.76 11.62 -13.62
N GLY A 109 18.60 11.37 -14.24
CA GLY A 109 17.44 10.75 -13.61
C GLY A 109 16.80 11.60 -12.51
N GLN A 110 17.17 12.88 -12.43
CA GLN A 110 16.63 13.81 -11.43
C GLN A 110 15.19 14.15 -11.80
N VAL A 111 14.25 13.88 -10.90
CA VAL A 111 12.85 14.25 -11.06
C VAL A 111 12.51 15.41 -10.12
N THR A 112 11.77 16.40 -10.62
CA THR A 112 11.26 17.54 -9.85
C THR A 112 9.78 17.77 -10.16
N LEU A 113 9.08 18.47 -9.25
CA LEU A 113 7.70 18.89 -9.49
C LEU A 113 7.69 20.32 -10.05
N SER A 114 7.05 20.49 -11.21
CA SER A 114 6.65 21.81 -11.74
C SER A 114 5.43 22.34 -10.96
N ALA A 115 5.01 23.58 -11.23
CA ALA A 115 3.82 24.17 -10.62
C ALA A 115 2.57 23.29 -10.88
N CYS A 116 2.13 22.60 -9.83
CA CYS A 116 0.98 21.68 -9.81
C CYS A 116 0.47 21.48 -8.37
N LEU A 117 -0.71 20.89 -8.21
CA LEU A 117 -1.33 20.67 -6.90
C LEU A 117 -0.48 19.77 -6.00
N VAL A 118 0.09 18.69 -6.54
CA VAL A 118 0.95 17.79 -5.74
C VAL A 118 2.17 18.53 -5.18
N LYS A 119 2.76 19.46 -5.94
CA LYS A 119 3.86 20.31 -5.47
C LYS A 119 3.43 21.20 -4.30
N GLU A 120 2.28 21.88 -4.43
CA GLU A 120 1.74 22.72 -3.36
C GLU A 120 1.54 21.93 -2.07
N TYR A 121 0.96 20.73 -2.15
CA TYR A 121 0.73 19.91 -0.96
C TYR A 121 2.03 19.40 -0.31
N ILE A 122 2.94 18.85 -1.10
CA ILE A 122 4.16 18.21 -0.59
C ILE A 122 5.23 19.23 -0.19
N GLU A 123 5.52 20.21 -1.04
CA GLU A 123 6.65 21.11 -0.82
C GLU A 123 6.27 22.35 -0.01
N LYS A 124 5.08 22.90 -0.20
CA LYS A 124 4.64 24.13 0.51
C LYS A 124 3.89 23.80 1.79
N HIS A 125 2.88 22.93 1.73
CA HIS A 125 2.11 22.51 2.92
C HIS A 125 2.75 21.35 3.69
N LYS A 126 3.89 20.83 3.21
CA LYS A 126 4.71 19.81 3.89
C LYS A 126 3.97 18.51 4.19
N LEU A 127 2.96 18.14 3.40
CA LEU A 127 2.24 16.87 3.59
C LEU A 127 3.21 15.67 3.56
N ASN A 128 2.87 14.64 4.32
CA ASN A 128 3.84 13.67 4.83
C ASN A 128 4.09 12.48 3.89
N GLY A 129 3.28 12.29 2.85
CA GLY A 129 3.44 11.18 1.92
C GLY A 129 2.33 11.07 0.89
N PHE A 130 2.37 9.98 0.12
CA PHE A 130 1.37 9.63 -0.89
C PHE A 130 0.51 8.45 -0.43
N LYS A 131 -0.80 8.53 -0.60
CA LYS A 131 -1.72 7.40 -0.40
C LYS A 131 -2.17 6.90 -1.77
N ILE A 132 -2.11 5.59 -1.98
CA ILE A 132 -2.72 4.92 -3.13
C ILE A 132 -3.67 3.83 -2.67
N TYR A 133 -4.58 3.44 -3.55
CA TYR A 133 -5.56 2.39 -3.33
C TYR A 133 -5.77 1.58 -4.62
N PRO A 134 -4.86 0.64 -4.93
CA PRO A 134 -4.88 -0.14 -6.18
C PRO A 134 -6.19 -0.89 -6.44
N ALA A 135 -6.89 -1.32 -5.38
CA ALA A 135 -8.21 -1.96 -5.50
C ALA A 135 -9.29 -1.07 -6.15
N LEU A 136 -9.02 0.22 -6.42
CA LEU A 136 -9.84 1.08 -7.29
C LEU A 136 -9.61 0.85 -8.79
N GLY A 137 -8.85 -0.18 -9.19
CA GLY A 137 -8.73 -0.63 -10.57
C GLY A 137 -7.49 -0.12 -11.30
N TYR A 138 -6.33 -0.15 -10.65
CA TYR A 138 -5.05 0.17 -11.28
C TYR A 138 -3.89 -0.54 -10.58
N TYR A 139 -2.81 -0.85 -11.30
CA TYR A 139 -1.60 -1.42 -10.71
C TYR A 139 -0.73 -0.32 -10.07
N PRO A 140 0.02 -0.61 -8.98
CA PRO A 140 0.93 0.37 -8.39
C PRO A 140 2.09 0.76 -9.32
N PHE A 141 2.33 -0.01 -10.37
CA PHE A 141 3.30 0.25 -11.44
C PHE A 141 2.69 0.84 -12.72
N ASP A 142 1.48 1.43 -12.63
CA ASP A 142 0.93 2.22 -13.73
C ASP A 142 1.94 3.30 -14.17
N GLU A 143 2.07 3.51 -15.49
CA GLU A 143 3.09 4.37 -16.07
C GLU A 143 3.03 5.81 -15.52
N GLU A 144 1.84 6.32 -15.22
CA GLU A 144 1.67 7.70 -14.73
C GLU A 144 2.21 7.90 -13.31
N LEU A 145 2.46 6.81 -12.60
CA LEU A 145 2.97 6.86 -11.23
C LEU A 145 4.50 6.76 -11.19
N LEU A 146 5.15 6.24 -12.23
CA LEU A 146 6.56 5.87 -12.16
C LEU A 146 7.50 7.05 -11.91
N LEU A 147 7.27 8.19 -12.56
CA LEU A 147 8.06 9.40 -12.31
C LEU A 147 7.79 9.99 -10.91
N LEU A 148 6.54 9.90 -10.42
CA LEU A 148 6.24 10.29 -9.03
C LEU A 148 6.93 9.37 -8.02
N TRP A 149 7.03 8.07 -8.30
CA TRP A 149 7.78 7.11 -7.48
C TRP A 149 9.26 7.39 -7.49
N LYS A 150 9.83 7.79 -8.63
CA LYS A 150 11.22 8.24 -8.71
C LYS A 150 11.44 9.48 -7.82
N TYR A 151 10.58 10.49 -7.94
CA TYR A 151 10.58 11.66 -7.05
C TYR A 151 10.44 11.27 -5.57
N ALA A 152 9.53 10.35 -5.25
CA ALA A 152 9.31 9.88 -3.88
C ALA A 152 10.53 9.16 -3.31
N ALA A 153 11.20 8.31 -4.11
CA ALA A 153 12.40 7.61 -3.71
C ALA A 153 13.56 8.58 -3.45
N ASP A 154 13.78 9.55 -4.33
CA ASP A 154 14.85 10.55 -4.21
C ASP A 154 14.68 11.43 -2.96
N HIS A 155 13.43 11.73 -2.57
CA HIS A 155 13.10 12.58 -1.43
C HIS A 155 12.66 11.82 -0.17
N GLN A 156 12.77 10.49 -0.17
CA GLN A 156 12.37 9.60 0.93
C GLN A 156 10.92 9.78 1.39
N ILE A 157 10.03 10.13 0.45
CA ILE A 157 8.61 10.35 0.70
C ILE A 157 7.89 8.99 0.80
N PRO A 158 7.21 8.69 1.92
CA PRO A 158 6.51 7.43 2.12
C PRO A 158 5.26 7.31 1.23
N ILE A 159 4.99 6.08 0.78
CA ILE A 159 3.79 5.69 0.06
C ILE A 159 3.00 4.73 0.93
N MET A 160 1.87 5.20 1.44
CA MET A 160 0.90 4.36 2.12
C MET A 160 0.02 3.65 1.07
N THR A 161 -0.15 2.35 1.20
CA THR A 161 -0.95 1.55 0.25
C THR A 161 -2.09 0.87 0.98
N HIS A 162 -2.87 0.04 0.30
CA HIS A 162 -3.89 -0.81 0.90
C HIS A 162 -3.69 -2.20 0.30
N VAL A 163 -3.35 -3.20 1.13
CA VAL A 163 -2.94 -4.55 0.70
C VAL A 163 -3.75 -5.59 1.49
N ILE A 164 -5.04 -5.66 1.18
CA ILE A 164 -6.00 -6.62 1.73
C ILE A 164 -7.18 -6.74 0.76
N LYS A 165 -7.89 -7.87 0.80
CA LYS A 165 -9.22 -8.00 0.19
C LYS A 165 -10.24 -7.14 0.96
N GLY A 166 -10.36 -5.87 0.57
CA GLY A 166 -11.22 -4.88 1.23
C GLY A 166 -12.67 -4.83 0.75
N THR A 167 -13.45 -3.93 1.36
CA THR A 167 -14.88 -3.69 1.03
C THR A 167 -15.11 -2.51 0.07
N VAL A 168 -14.11 -1.64 -0.06
CA VAL A 168 -14.04 -0.54 -1.03
C VAL A 168 -13.16 -1.03 -2.18
N PHE A 169 -13.71 -1.07 -3.39
CA PHE A 169 -13.08 -1.59 -4.60
C PHE A 169 -13.78 -1.05 -5.87
N TYR A 170 -13.14 -1.16 -7.03
CA TYR A 170 -13.66 -0.72 -8.32
C TYR A 170 -15.04 -1.31 -8.64
N ARG A 171 -16.00 -0.48 -9.06
CA ARG A 171 -17.41 -0.84 -9.21
C ARG A 171 -17.88 -1.00 -10.67
N ASP A 172 -17.08 -0.59 -11.64
CA ASP A 172 -17.45 -0.77 -13.05
C ASP A 172 -17.05 -2.17 -13.57
N LYS A 173 -17.40 -2.47 -14.81
CA LYS A 173 -17.05 -3.71 -15.48
C LYS A 173 -15.54 -3.88 -15.54
N LYS A 174 -15.10 -5.13 -15.38
CA LYS A 174 -13.69 -5.53 -15.59
C LYS A 174 -13.30 -5.22 -17.04
N ASP A 175 -12.18 -4.52 -17.23
CA ASP A 175 -11.58 -4.34 -18.54
C ASP A 175 -11.01 -5.69 -19.04
N LYS A 176 -11.13 -5.99 -20.34
CA LYS A 176 -10.58 -7.24 -20.92
C LYS A 176 -9.06 -7.34 -20.76
N ASN A 177 -8.36 -6.21 -20.75
CA ASN A 177 -6.92 -6.18 -20.53
C ASN A 177 -6.54 -6.60 -19.09
N TRP A 178 -7.50 -6.70 -18.17
CA TRP A 178 -7.29 -7.18 -16.81
C TRP A 178 -7.45 -8.70 -16.66
N ASP A 179 -7.71 -9.43 -17.75
CA ASP A 179 -7.75 -10.90 -17.73
C ASP A 179 -6.36 -11.54 -17.64
N TYR A 180 -5.29 -10.74 -17.79
CA TYR A 180 -3.91 -11.19 -17.73
C TYR A 180 -3.05 -10.27 -16.88
N HIS A 181 -2.10 -10.83 -16.14
CA HIS A 181 -1.11 -10.02 -15.42
C HIS A 181 -0.13 -9.37 -16.43
N PRO A 182 0.20 -8.08 -16.30
CA PRO A 182 1.10 -7.39 -17.24
C PRO A 182 2.58 -7.84 -17.23
N VAL A 183 2.98 -8.76 -16.34
CA VAL A 183 4.39 -9.04 -16.03
C VAL A 183 4.59 -10.53 -15.76
N PHE A 184 3.79 -11.12 -14.87
CA PHE A 184 3.94 -12.53 -14.52
C PHE A 184 3.36 -13.44 -15.58
N GLU A 185 3.95 -14.63 -15.66
CA GLU A 185 3.60 -15.65 -16.63
C GLU A 185 3.04 -16.88 -15.91
N GLN A 186 2.51 -17.82 -16.66
CA GLN A 186 2.13 -19.15 -16.20
C GLN A 186 2.82 -20.22 -17.04
N TYR A 187 3.13 -21.33 -16.38
CA TYR A 187 3.62 -22.53 -17.03
C TYR A 187 2.48 -23.27 -17.76
N ASN A 188 2.73 -23.65 -19.02
CA ASN A 188 1.74 -24.30 -19.88
C ASN A 188 2.08 -25.77 -20.18
N GLY A 189 3.10 -26.35 -19.53
CA GLY A 189 3.58 -27.71 -19.78
C GLY A 189 4.99 -27.74 -20.39
N VAL A 190 5.65 -28.91 -20.32
CA VAL A 190 7.10 -29.07 -20.60
C VAL A 190 7.46 -28.64 -22.02
N ASN A 191 6.53 -28.80 -22.96
CA ASN A 191 6.73 -28.55 -24.39
C ASN A 191 5.99 -27.30 -24.90
N TYR A 192 5.47 -26.46 -24.01
CA TYR A 192 4.72 -25.27 -24.37
C TYR A 192 5.40 -24.03 -23.80
N PRO A 193 5.51 -22.93 -24.59
CA PRO A 193 6.03 -21.69 -24.07
C PRO A 193 5.13 -21.19 -22.92
N THR A 194 5.74 -20.48 -21.98
CA THR A 194 4.98 -19.74 -20.97
C THR A 194 4.10 -18.69 -21.64
N SER A 195 3.02 -18.30 -20.97
CA SER A 195 2.12 -17.24 -21.41
C SER A 195 1.81 -16.30 -20.26
N SER A 196 1.26 -15.12 -20.53
CA SER A 196 0.81 -14.22 -19.46
C SER A 196 -0.09 -14.94 -18.45
N LEU A 197 0.10 -14.64 -17.18
CA LEU A 197 -0.65 -15.21 -16.07
C LEU A 197 -2.14 -14.86 -16.22
N ILE A 198 -3.00 -15.86 -16.35
CA ILE A 198 -4.45 -15.66 -16.42
C ILE A 198 -4.99 -15.27 -15.05
N LEU A 199 -5.83 -14.24 -15.02
CA LEU A 199 -6.52 -13.69 -13.85
C LEU A 199 -8.03 -13.93 -13.98
N PRO A 200 -8.55 -15.07 -13.50
CA PRO A 200 -9.88 -15.57 -13.85
C PRO A 200 -11.02 -14.88 -13.10
N GLU A 201 -10.73 -14.03 -12.11
CA GLU A 201 -11.76 -13.38 -11.30
C GLU A 201 -12.64 -12.46 -12.14
N LEU A 202 -13.97 -12.60 -11.98
CA LEU A 202 -14.96 -11.83 -12.76
C LEU A 202 -15.71 -10.79 -11.92
N LYS A 203 -15.97 -11.09 -10.64
CA LYS A 203 -16.69 -10.17 -9.75
C LYS A 203 -15.75 -9.05 -9.31
N ASN A 204 -16.29 -7.83 -9.21
CA ASN A 204 -15.58 -6.63 -8.76
C ASN A 204 -14.71 -6.82 -7.51
N ILE A 205 -15.30 -7.40 -6.45
CA ILE A 205 -14.60 -7.64 -5.19
C ILE A 205 -13.43 -8.62 -5.34
N ASP A 206 -13.53 -9.56 -6.28
CA ASP A 206 -12.54 -10.61 -6.49
C ASP A 206 -11.44 -10.11 -7.43
N PHE A 207 -11.76 -9.56 -8.61
CA PHE A 207 -10.69 -9.09 -9.50
C PHE A 207 -9.93 -7.88 -8.94
N SER A 208 -10.54 -7.11 -8.03
CA SER A 208 -9.84 -5.98 -7.42
C SER A 208 -8.66 -6.42 -6.54
N THR A 209 -8.64 -7.68 -6.08
CA THR A 209 -7.48 -8.22 -5.37
C THR A 209 -6.27 -8.38 -6.27
N ASN A 210 -6.46 -8.48 -7.58
CA ASN A 210 -5.34 -8.56 -8.53
C ASN A 210 -4.50 -7.29 -8.52
N PHE A 211 -5.10 -6.12 -8.29
CA PHE A 211 -4.37 -4.86 -8.18
C PHE A 211 -3.69 -4.68 -6.82
N THR A 212 -4.33 -5.21 -5.77
CA THR A 212 -3.89 -5.05 -4.38
C THR A 212 -2.85 -6.10 -3.96
N HIS A 213 -2.62 -7.13 -4.79
CA HIS A 213 -1.72 -8.23 -4.49
C HIS A 213 -0.28 -7.74 -4.20
N PRO A 214 0.38 -8.22 -3.12
CA PRO A 214 1.66 -7.67 -2.68
C PRO A 214 2.81 -7.87 -3.69
N LEU A 215 2.76 -8.91 -4.53
CA LEU A 215 3.76 -9.10 -5.60
C LEU A 215 3.74 -7.98 -6.67
N ASN A 216 2.68 -7.17 -6.77
CA ASN A 216 2.72 -6.02 -7.65
C ASN A 216 3.81 -5.02 -7.25
N PHE A 217 4.09 -4.87 -5.95
CA PHE A 217 5.14 -3.98 -5.47
C PHE A 217 6.55 -4.54 -5.70
N LEU A 218 6.68 -5.87 -5.81
CA LEU A 218 7.94 -6.49 -6.25
C LEU A 218 8.34 -5.98 -7.65
N CYS A 219 7.35 -5.70 -8.50
CA CYS A 219 7.59 -5.16 -9.85
C CYS A 219 8.14 -3.72 -9.83
N LEU A 220 7.96 -2.98 -8.73
CA LEU A 220 8.59 -1.66 -8.53
C LEU A 220 9.99 -1.81 -7.93
N LEU A 221 10.14 -2.68 -6.94
CA LEU A 221 11.34 -2.74 -6.08
C LEU A 221 12.49 -3.52 -6.72
N GLU A 222 12.20 -4.55 -7.54
CA GLU A 222 13.22 -5.30 -8.25
C GLU A 222 13.47 -4.69 -9.64
N GLU A 223 14.71 -4.25 -9.87
CA GLU A 223 15.15 -3.61 -11.12
C GLU A 223 14.74 -4.43 -12.35
N ARG A 224 14.97 -5.75 -12.36
CA ARG A 224 14.73 -6.59 -13.54
C ARG A 224 13.25 -6.68 -13.93
N LEU A 225 12.35 -6.55 -12.95
CA LEU A 225 10.90 -6.51 -13.19
C LEU A 225 10.46 -5.10 -13.57
N LEU A 226 11.00 -4.07 -12.91
CA LEU A 226 10.77 -2.67 -13.26
C LEU A 226 11.19 -2.38 -14.70
N ARG A 227 12.33 -2.94 -15.15
CA ARG A 227 12.84 -2.83 -16.52
C ARG A 227 11.84 -3.36 -17.54
N LYS A 228 11.16 -4.48 -17.24
CA LYS A 228 10.08 -5.03 -18.10
C LYS A 228 8.87 -4.11 -18.19
N ILE A 229 8.57 -3.35 -17.13
CA ILE A 229 7.51 -2.33 -17.15
C ILE A 229 7.97 -1.13 -17.98
N VAL A 230 9.13 -0.54 -17.66
CA VAL A 230 9.69 0.66 -18.31
C VAL A 230 9.87 0.46 -19.81
N LYS A 231 10.26 -0.75 -20.25
CA LYS A 231 10.32 -1.14 -21.67
C LYS A 231 9.06 -0.76 -22.45
N ASN A 232 7.89 -0.87 -21.84
CA ASN A 232 6.60 -0.66 -22.48
C ASN A 232 6.03 0.75 -22.24
N CYS A 233 6.73 1.60 -21.51
CA CYS A 233 6.31 2.98 -21.24
C CYS A 233 6.65 3.94 -22.40
N ARG A 234 6.07 5.15 -22.34
CA ARG A 234 6.46 6.27 -23.21
C ARG A 234 7.94 6.64 -23.09
N GLN A 235 8.50 7.24 -24.15
CA GLN A 235 9.92 7.53 -24.26
C GLN A 235 10.46 8.38 -23.10
N GLU A 236 9.71 9.39 -22.66
CA GLU A 236 10.06 10.23 -21.50
C GLU A 236 10.40 9.37 -20.26
N ILE A 237 9.56 8.40 -19.93
CA ILE A 237 9.79 7.51 -18.78
C ILE A 237 11.04 6.67 -19.01
N LYS A 238 11.22 6.11 -20.21
CA LYS A 238 12.43 5.34 -20.55
C LYS A 238 13.69 6.17 -20.34
N ASP A 239 13.67 7.43 -20.76
CA ASP A 239 14.81 8.34 -20.63
C ASP A 239 15.12 8.61 -19.15
N PHE A 240 14.12 8.93 -18.32
CA PHE A 240 14.31 9.17 -16.88
C PHE A 240 14.82 7.95 -16.10
N PHE A 241 14.45 6.74 -16.52
CA PHE A 241 14.95 5.49 -15.94
C PHE A 241 16.27 5.03 -16.58
N GLY A 242 16.72 5.70 -17.65
CA GLY A 242 17.92 5.35 -18.41
C GLY A 242 17.84 3.97 -19.07
N TYR A 243 16.66 3.57 -19.52
CA TYR A 243 16.44 2.31 -20.24
C TYR A 243 17.09 2.34 -21.62
N THR A 244 17.89 1.32 -21.94
CA THR A 244 18.49 1.14 -23.28
C THR A 244 17.90 -0.07 -23.99
N ASP A 245 17.91 -1.22 -23.32
CA ASP A 245 17.49 -2.52 -23.85
C ASP A 245 17.10 -3.48 -22.70
N ASP A 246 16.76 -4.71 -23.06
CA ASP A 246 16.26 -5.72 -22.12
C ASP A 246 17.35 -6.38 -21.28
N GLU A 247 18.62 -6.17 -21.60
CA GLU A 247 19.77 -6.81 -20.95
C GLU A 247 20.48 -5.85 -19.99
N ALA A 248 20.64 -4.59 -20.39
CA ALA A 248 21.28 -3.55 -19.58
C ALA A 248 20.42 -3.13 -18.39
N GLU A 249 21.03 -3.01 -17.20
CA GLU A 249 20.35 -2.50 -16.01
C GLU A 249 19.89 -1.05 -16.23
N LEU A 250 18.71 -0.71 -15.68
CA LEU A 250 18.24 0.66 -15.60
C LEU A 250 19.26 1.52 -14.84
N LYS A 251 19.66 2.66 -15.41
CA LYS A 251 20.55 3.61 -14.73
C LYS A 251 19.97 4.14 -13.42
N HIS A 252 18.64 4.20 -13.35
CA HIS A 252 17.91 4.65 -12.18
C HIS A 252 16.79 3.66 -11.87
N ASN A 253 16.62 3.27 -10.60
CA ASN A 253 15.60 2.31 -10.19
C ASN A 253 14.83 2.78 -8.94
N LEU A 254 13.88 1.96 -8.47
CA LEU A 254 13.02 2.26 -7.32
C LEU A 254 13.28 1.35 -6.11
N SER A 255 14.44 0.71 -6.03
CA SER A 255 14.77 -0.21 -4.91
C SER A 255 14.74 0.45 -3.53
N ASN A 256 14.97 1.77 -3.47
CA ASN A 256 14.92 2.59 -2.26
C ASN A 256 13.54 3.22 -1.99
N LEU A 257 12.50 2.87 -2.75
CA LEU A 257 11.16 3.38 -2.56
C LEU A 257 10.63 3.04 -1.17
N LYS A 258 10.09 4.05 -0.48
CA LYS A 258 9.50 3.87 0.84
C LYS A 258 8.02 3.56 0.74
N VAL A 259 7.63 2.31 0.98
CA VAL A 259 6.25 1.82 0.78
C VAL A 259 5.74 1.04 1.98
N CYS A 260 4.52 1.33 2.43
CA CYS A 260 3.83 0.56 3.47
C CYS A 260 2.71 -0.28 2.86
N MET A 261 2.78 -1.59 3.07
CA MET A 261 1.73 -2.56 2.74
C MET A 261 0.66 -2.55 3.83
N GLY A 262 -0.36 -1.71 3.63
CA GLY A 262 -1.41 -1.52 4.64
C GLY A 262 -2.15 -2.82 4.95
N HIS A 263 -2.47 -3.03 6.23
CA HIS A 263 -3.17 -4.19 6.78
C HIS A 263 -2.38 -5.51 6.76
N TYR A 264 -1.11 -5.50 6.34
CA TYR A 264 -0.22 -6.66 6.35
C TYR A 264 -0.85 -7.92 5.72
N GLY A 265 -1.62 -7.74 4.63
CA GLY A 265 -2.28 -8.82 3.90
C GLY A 265 -3.70 -9.14 4.35
N GLY A 266 -4.11 -8.72 5.55
CA GLY A 266 -5.36 -9.16 6.20
C GLY A 266 -5.14 -10.34 7.15
N ASP A 267 -5.99 -10.45 8.16
CA ASP A 267 -5.93 -11.51 9.18
C ASP A 267 -6.14 -12.91 8.61
N GLU A 268 -6.98 -13.05 7.56
CA GLU A 268 -7.13 -14.32 6.82
C GLU A 268 -5.80 -14.84 6.24
N GLU A 269 -4.88 -13.96 5.82
CA GLU A 269 -3.58 -14.34 5.26
C GLU A 269 -2.59 -14.78 6.36
N TRP A 270 -2.74 -14.25 7.57
CA TRP A 270 -1.99 -14.68 8.75
C TRP A 270 -2.43 -16.06 9.22
N GLU A 271 -3.74 -16.33 9.18
CA GLU A 271 -4.31 -17.66 9.47
C GLU A 271 -3.81 -18.69 8.44
N LYS A 272 -3.84 -18.36 7.14
CA LYS A 272 -3.26 -19.23 6.08
C LYS A 272 -1.80 -19.57 6.34
N TYR A 273 -0.99 -18.62 6.79
CA TYR A 273 0.41 -18.88 7.14
C TYR A 273 0.52 -19.89 8.30
N GLN A 274 -0.31 -19.73 9.34
CA GLN A 274 -0.30 -20.62 10.52
C GLN A 274 -0.78 -22.04 10.20
N GLU A 275 -1.73 -22.21 9.26
CA GLU A 275 -2.22 -23.53 8.86
C GLU A 275 -1.25 -24.31 7.96
N ARG A 276 -0.24 -23.64 7.39
CA ARG A 276 0.72 -24.22 6.44
C ARG A 276 1.89 -24.91 7.16
N ASP A 277 1.58 -25.89 8.00
CA ASP A 277 2.57 -26.69 8.74
C ASP A 277 3.51 -27.53 7.83
N ARG A 278 3.12 -27.76 6.57
CA ARG A 278 3.76 -28.74 5.66
C ARG A 278 4.63 -28.12 4.56
N LEU A 279 4.63 -26.81 4.37
CA LEU A 279 5.46 -26.14 3.36
C LEU A 279 6.78 -25.68 4.01
N SER A 280 7.82 -26.49 3.83
CA SER A 280 9.17 -26.24 4.40
C SER A 280 9.77 -24.89 3.98
N GLN A 281 9.36 -24.32 2.85
CA GLN A 281 9.83 -23.02 2.35
C GLN A 281 9.25 -21.83 3.13
N VAL A 282 8.02 -21.95 3.66
CA VAL A 282 7.29 -20.87 4.36
C VAL A 282 7.52 -20.94 5.88
N SER A 283 7.55 -22.16 6.44
CA SER A 283 7.75 -22.43 7.88
C SER A 283 9.07 -21.89 8.47
N ASN A 284 10.00 -21.45 7.63
CA ASN A 284 11.36 -21.06 8.05
C ASN A 284 11.61 -19.55 8.10
N MET A 285 10.70 -18.70 7.61
CA MET A 285 10.94 -17.25 7.46
C MET A 285 11.14 -16.51 8.79
N LEU A 286 10.41 -16.92 9.84
CA LEU A 286 10.51 -16.31 11.17
C LEU A 286 11.55 -16.97 12.09
N ARG A 287 12.23 -18.01 11.62
CA ARG A 287 13.33 -18.63 12.37
C ARG A 287 14.55 -17.72 12.32
N LYS A 288 15.26 -17.63 13.46
CA LYS A 288 16.39 -16.70 13.66
C LYS A 288 17.61 -17.00 12.78
N GLU A 289 17.77 -18.24 12.32
CA GLU A 289 18.99 -18.75 11.70
C GLU A 289 18.95 -18.83 10.16
N ARG A 290 17.90 -18.32 9.50
CA ARG A 290 17.79 -18.42 8.03
C ARG A 290 17.34 -17.12 7.38
N ASP A 291 17.96 -16.86 6.24
CA ASP A 291 17.62 -15.77 5.33
C ASP A 291 16.21 -16.00 4.75
N GLY A 292 15.54 -14.92 4.36
CA GLY A 292 14.20 -14.95 3.77
C GLY A 292 14.07 -15.85 2.53
N PHE A 293 12.85 -15.97 2.01
CA PHE A 293 12.60 -16.75 0.81
C PHE A 293 13.15 -16.04 -0.44
N ASN A 294 13.91 -16.73 -1.29
CA ASN A 294 14.38 -16.11 -2.54
C ASN A 294 13.25 -16.11 -3.60
N PHE A 295 12.58 -14.96 -3.80
CA PHE A 295 11.59 -14.79 -4.87
C PHE A 295 12.17 -14.83 -6.30
N PHE A 296 13.49 -14.93 -6.45
CA PHE A 296 14.18 -14.80 -7.73
C PHE A 296 14.81 -16.12 -8.18
N PRO A 297 14.02 -17.17 -8.52
CA PRO A 297 14.59 -18.23 -9.30
C PRO A 297 14.88 -17.70 -10.70
N VAL A 298 16.13 -17.84 -11.11
CA VAL A 298 16.47 -17.79 -12.52
C VAL A 298 16.09 -19.13 -13.16
N LYS A 299 15.71 -19.13 -14.44
CA LYS A 299 15.47 -20.40 -15.16
C LYS A 299 16.78 -21.20 -15.14
N LYS A 300 16.69 -22.51 -14.83
CA LYS A 300 17.85 -23.38 -14.64
C LYS A 300 18.81 -23.29 -15.83
N GLY A 301 20.08 -22.97 -15.56
CA GLY A 301 21.11 -22.85 -16.60
C GLY A 301 21.11 -21.53 -17.38
N THR A 302 20.33 -20.54 -16.95
CA THR A 302 20.27 -19.21 -17.57
C THR A 302 20.39 -18.12 -16.50
N ASN A 303 20.56 -16.87 -16.93
CA ASN A 303 20.40 -15.70 -16.06
C ASN A 303 18.98 -15.12 -16.10
N GLU A 304 18.03 -15.72 -16.83
CA GLU A 304 16.67 -15.17 -17.03
C GLU A 304 15.78 -15.35 -15.80
N LEU A 305 14.96 -14.35 -15.47
CA LEU A 305 13.93 -14.48 -14.44
C LEU A 305 12.91 -15.57 -14.79
N ASN A 306 12.53 -16.38 -13.80
CA ASN A 306 11.44 -17.33 -13.93
C ASN A 306 10.09 -16.65 -13.60
N LEU A 307 9.50 -16.00 -14.61
CA LEU A 307 8.21 -15.30 -14.47
C LEU A 307 7.04 -16.25 -14.20
N SER A 308 7.10 -17.50 -14.68
CA SER A 308 6.11 -18.53 -14.36
C SER A 308 6.12 -18.93 -12.89
N TYR A 309 7.30 -18.93 -12.26
CA TYR A 309 7.40 -19.19 -10.82
C TYR A 309 6.79 -18.06 -9.99
N LEU A 310 6.98 -16.80 -10.40
CA LEU A 310 6.28 -15.67 -9.78
C LEU A 310 4.76 -15.80 -9.94
N GLY A 311 4.28 -16.34 -11.08
CA GLY A 311 2.87 -16.68 -11.28
C GLY A 311 2.38 -17.84 -10.41
N GLU A 312 3.22 -18.83 -10.11
CA GLU A 312 2.90 -19.89 -9.13
C GLU A 312 2.79 -19.33 -7.71
N LEU A 313 3.72 -18.46 -7.32
CA LEU A 313 3.68 -17.75 -6.04
C LEU A 313 2.45 -16.86 -5.91
N TRP A 314 2.07 -16.14 -6.97
CA TRP A 314 0.84 -15.35 -7.01
C TRP A 314 -0.39 -16.17 -6.64
N ARG A 315 -0.47 -17.42 -7.12
CA ARG A 315 -1.64 -18.29 -6.90
C ARG A 315 -1.62 -18.99 -5.56
N SER A 316 -0.43 -19.31 -5.06
CA SER A 316 -0.27 -20.30 -3.99
C SER A 316 0.32 -19.72 -2.70
N MET A 317 1.00 -18.59 -2.73
CA MET A 317 1.64 -18.02 -1.54
C MET A 317 0.69 -17.09 -0.78
N ASP A 318 0.66 -17.21 0.55
CA ASP A 318 -0.09 -16.27 1.40
C ASP A 318 0.58 -14.90 1.40
N TRP A 319 -0.23 -13.85 1.57
CA TRP A 319 0.27 -12.48 1.48
C TRP A 319 1.13 -12.09 2.68
N PHE A 320 0.90 -12.70 3.85
CA PHE A 320 1.76 -12.50 5.02
C PHE A 320 3.22 -12.85 4.71
N SER A 321 3.45 -14.02 4.10
CA SER A 321 4.78 -14.47 3.69
C SER A 321 5.39 -13.56 2.62
N ILE A 322 4.58 -13.13 1.64
CA ILE A 322 5.05 -12.21 0.60
C ILE A 322 5.50 -10.89 1.20
N ILE A 323 4.64 -10.26 1.99
CA ILE A 323 4.90 -8.94 2.59
C ILE A 323 6.09 -9.01 3.55
N SER A 324 6.13 -10.02 4.42
CA SER A 324 7.25 -10.22 5.36
C SER A 324 8.57 -10.40 4.62
N ASN A 325 8.59 -11.11 3.49
CA ASN A 325 9.80 -11.28 2.71
C ASN A 325 10.20 -10.02 1.94
N LEU A 326 9.25 -9.21 1.47
CA LEU A 326 9.54 -7.89 0.90
C LEU A 326 10.12 -6.95 1.96
N MET A 327 9.55 -6.95 3.17
CA MET A 327 10.11 -6.23 4.32
C MET A 327 11.50 -6.74 4.69
N TYR A 328 11.76 -8.04 4.60
CA TYR A 328 13.09 -8.59 4.87
C TYR A 328 14.11 -8.11 3.82
N LYS A 329 13.81 -8.26 2.53
CA LYS A 329 14.75 -7.99 1.43
C LYS A 329 15.01 -6.49 1.20
N TYR A 330 13.99 -5.66 1.35
CA TYR A 330 14.09 -4.23 1.00
C TYR A 330 14.08 -3.35 2.26
N PRO A 331 15.03 -2.40 2.40
CA PRO A 331 15.18 -1.62 3.62
C PRO A 331 13.98 -0.71 3.91
N ASN A 332 13.32 -0.23 2.85
CA ASN A 332 12.27 0.79 2.94
C ASN A 332 10.85 0.24 2.71
N VAL A 333 10.64 -1.08 2.86
CA VAL A 333 9.30 -1.69 2.81
C VAL A 333 8.78 -1.91 4.22
N TYR A 334 7.57 -1.41 4.47
CA TYR A 334 6.88 -1.45 5.76
C TYR A 334 5.56 -2.20 5.60
N ALA A 335 4.96 -2.56 6.73
CA ALA A 335 3.56 -2.97 6.79
C ALA A 335 2.94 -2.43 8.09
N ASP A 336 1.64 -2.09 8.03
CA ASP A 336 0.89 -1.72 9.22
C ASP A 336 -0.10 -2.82 9.62
N ILE A 337 -0.46 -2.84 10.90
CA ILE A 337 -1.44 -3.78 11.46
C ILE A 337 -2.87 -3.20 11.49
N SER A 338 -3.12 -2.13 10.73
CA SER A 338 -4.44 -1.51 10.68
C SER A 338 -5.48 -2.48 10.13
N TYR A 339 -6.75 -2.33 10.51
CA TYR A 339 -7.87 -3.23 10.21
C TYR A 339 -7.76 -4.66 10.75
N ILE A 340 -6.58 -5.24 10.97
CA ILE A 340 -6.42 -6.63 11.46
C ILE A 340 -6.30 -6.72 12.98
N ILE A 341 -5.92 -5.63 13.65
CA ILE A 341 -5.61 -5.58 15.09
C ILE A 341 -6.77 -5.94 16.03
N TYR A 342 -8.01 -5.95 15.53
CA TYR A 342 -9.17 -6.42 16.29
C TYR A 342 -9.13 -7.93 16.55
N ASN A 343 -8.42 -8.69 15.70
CA ASN A 343 -8.41 -10.15 15.75
C ASN A 343 -7.33 -10.63 16.74
N PRO A 344 -7.70 -11.28 17.85
CA PRO A 344 -6.72 -11.70 18.86
C PRO A 344 -5.75 -12.78 18.36
N THR A 345 -6.05 -13.49 17.27
CA THR A 345 -5.20 -14.56 16.75
C THR A 345 -3.89 -14.05 16.13
N ILE A 346 -3.81 -12.75 15.80
CA ILE A 346 -2.60 -12.19 15.19
C ILE A 346 -1.48 -11.96 16.20
N TYR A 347 -1.80 -11.69 17.48
CA TYR A 347 -0.81 -11.20 18.46
C TYR A 347 0.37 -12.17 18.70
N PRO A 348 0.17 -13.50 18.81
CA PRO A 348 1.29 -14.43 18.96
C PRO A 348 2.27 -14.38 17.79
N LEU A 349 1.77 -14.27 16.56
CA LEU A 349 2.59 -14.17 15.36
C LEU A 349 3.25 -12.80 15.24
N LEU A 350 2.53 -11.73 15.58
CA LEU A 350 3.05 -10.35 15.60
C LEU A 350 4.25 -10.25 16.55
N LYS A 351 4.18 -10.85 17.74
CA LYS A 351 5.32 -10.91 18.68
C LYS A 351 6.53 -11.64 18.10
N GLN A 352 6.33 -12.65 17.26
CA GLN A 352 7.44 -13.30 16.58
C GLN A 352 8.07 -12.38 15.53
N VAL A 353 7.26 -11.65 14.76
CA VAL A 353 7.74 -10.63 13.82
C VAL A 353 8.53 -9.54 14.54
N LEU A 354 8.05 -9.03 15.68
CA LEU A 354 8.71 -7.98 16.47
C LEU A 354 10.01 -8.43 17.16
N ARG A 355 10.29 -9.75 17.20
CA ARG A 355 11.57 -10.29 17.68
C ARG A 355 12.63 -10.43 16.59
N LYS A 356 12.25 -10.26 15.31
CA LYS A 356 13.17 -10.38 14.17
C LYS A 356 13.72 -9.00 13.81
N ASP A 357 15.04 -8.82 13.88
CA ASP A 357 15.70 -7.52 13.75
C ASP A 357 15.43 -6.87 12.39
N GLU A 358 15.34 -7.66 11.32
CA GLU A 358 15.09 -7.21 9.96
C GLU A 358 13.64 -6.74 9.73
N LEU A 359 12.70 -7.17 10.59
CA LEU A 359 11.27 -6.89 10.45
C LEU A 359 10.74 -5.90 11.49
N LYS A 360 11.22 -5.98 12.74
CA LYS A 360 10.65 -5.22 13.86
C LYS A 360 10.64 -3.71 13.64
N GLY A 361 11.65 -3.17 12.94
CA GLY A 361 11.77 -1.75 12.58
C GLY A 361 10.86 -1.30 11.43
N LYS A 362 10.08 -2.22 10.86
CA LYS A 362 9.28 -2.02 9.64
C LYS A 362 7.78 -2.26 9.85
N VAL A 363 7.37 -2.57 11.08
CA VAL A 363 5.96 -2.74 11.47
C VAL A 363 5.42 -1.42 12.02
N LEU A 364 4.27 -0.96 11.51
CA LEU A 364 3.63 0.27 11.95
C LEU A 364 2.29 -0.01 12.65
N TYR A 365 1.99 0.77 13.68
CA TYR A 365 0.68 0.78 14.31
C TYR A 365 -0.32 1.56 13.47
N GLY A 366 -1.52 1.02 13.36
CA GLY A 366 -2.70 1.69 12.86
C GLY A 366 -3.94 0.90 13.23
N THR A 367 -5.10 1.56 13.20
CA THR A 367 -6.38 0.90 13.54
C THR A 367 -7.29 0.76 12.34
N ASP A 368 -7.09 1.55 11.28
CA ASP A 368 -8.04 1.74 10.17
C ASP A 368 -9.34 2.41 10.66
N PHE A 369 -9.17 3.39 11.55
CA PHE A 369 -10.26 4.24 11.99
C PHE A 369 -10.82 5.02 10.80
N PHE A 370 -12.13 5.04 10.55
CA PHE A 370 -13.21 4.53 11.39
C PHE A 370 -13.77 3.16 10.95
N VAL A 371 -13.26 2.56 9.88
CA VAL A 371 -13.83 1.34 9.26
C VAL A 371 -13.80 0.15 10.22
N VAL A 372 -12.74 0.00 11.00
CA VAL A 372 -12.59 -1.06 12.01
C VAL A 372 -13.66 -1.02 13.11
N ARG A 373 -14.39 0.10 13.26
CA ARG A 373 -15.49 0.23 14.24
C ARG A 373 -16.62 -0.77 14.04
N ASN A 374 -16.71 -1.35 12.84
CA ASN A 374 -17.61 -2.47 12.55
C ASN A 374 -17.27 -3.75 13.32
N HIS A 375 -16.06 -3.84 13.88
CA HIS A 375 -15.57 -4.95 14.68
C HIS A 375 -15.49 -4.57 16.17
N LYS A 376 -14.76 -3.49 16.50
CA LYS A 376 -14.52 -3.05 17.89
C LYS A 376 -14.42 -1.54 17.98
N SER A 377 -14.74 -0.96 19.14
CA SER A 377 -14.51 0.47 19.39
C SER A 377 -13.02 0.79 19.50
N GLU A 378 -12.62 2.03 19.19
CA GLU A 378 -11.21 2.46 19.30
C GLU A 378 -10.63 2.24 20.71
N LYS A 379 -11.42 2.58 21.74
CA LYS A 379 -11.04 2.36 23.15
C LYS A 379 -10.79 0.88 23.47
N GLN A 380 -11.61 0.00 22.90
CA GLN A 380 -11.44 -1.44 23.08
C GLN A 380 -10.18 -1.94 22.35
N LEU A 381 -9.95 -1.48 21.10
CA LEU A 381 -8.75 -1.83 20.36
C LEU A 381 -7.48 -1.42 21.10
N LEU A 382 -7.42 -0.18 21.59
CA LEU A 382 -6.27 0.31 22.35
C LEU A 382 -6.05 -0.54 23.63
N SER A 383 -7.11 -0.81 24.39
CA SER A 383 -7.02 -1.64 25.59
C SER A 383 -6.51 -3.06 25.30
N GLU A 384 -6.95 -3.68 24.20
CA GLU A 384 -6.51 -5.03 23.83
C GLU A 384 -5.07 -5.04 23.35
N VAL A 385 -4.64 -4.03 22.60
CA VAL A 385 -3.24 -3.89 22.17
C VAL A 385 -2.33 -3.72 23.36
N MET A 386 -2.68 -2.84 24.31
CA MET A 386 -1.91 -2.62 25.53
C MET A 386 -1.88 -3.86 26.44
N ALA A 387 -2.92 -4.71 26.39
CA ALA A 387 -2.92 -5.98 27.13
C ALA A 387 -2.06 -7.06 26.46
N ASN A 388 -1.95 -7.03 25.12
CA ASN A 388 -1.26 -8.06 24.36
C ASN A 388 0.19 -7.70 24.04
N LEU A 389 0.58 -6.44 23.95
CA LEU A 389 1.94 -5.99 23.70
C LEU A 389 2.56 -5.37 24.96
N SER A 390 3.87 -5.51 25.12
CA SER A 390 4.61 -4.72 26.10
C SER A 390 4.65 -3.25 25.69
N GLU A 391 4.92 -2.35 26.65
CA GLU A 391 5.07 -0.92 26.37
C GLU A 391 6.16 -0.65 25.33
N MET A 392 7.30 -1.35 25.41
CA MET A 392 8.38 -1.24 24.42
C MET A 392 7.96 -1.72 23.02
N GLU A 393 7.21 -2.82 22.92
CA GLU A 393 6.71 -3.33 21.63
C GLU A 393 5.70 -2.34 21.02
N PHE A 394 4.81 -1.78 21.83
CA PHE A 394 3.83 -0.79 21.38
C PHE A 394 4.51 0.51 20.94
N ASP A 395 5.44 1.04 21.74
CA ASP A 395 6.20 2.25 21.42
C ASP A 395 7.03 2.09 20.13
N LEU A 396 7.63 0.91 19.93
CA LEU A 396 8.36 0.62 18.70
C LEU A 396 7.47 0.82 17.47
N ILE A 397 6.26 0.24 17.46
CA ILE A 397 5.38 0.28 16.28
C ILE A 397 4.54 1.57 16.19
N ALA A 398 4.27 2.25 17.31
CA ALA A 398 3.39 3.42 17.38
C ALA A 398 4.15 4.76 17.44
N ARG A 399 5.45 4.76 17.79
CA ARG A 399 6.26 5.97 17.93
C ARG A 399 7.53 5.91 17.08
N ASP A 400 8.37 4.91 17.28
CA ASP A 400 9.72 4.90 16.69
C ASP A 400 9.70 4.60 15.19
N ASN A 401 9.04 3.51 14.80
CA ASN A 401 8.93 3.12 13.40
C ASN A 401 8.15 4.17 12.57
N PRO A 402 7.01 4.73 13.05
CA PRO A 402 6.33 5.81 12.34
C PRO A 402 7.20 7.06 12.16
N ARG A 403 8.02 7.46 13.14
CA ARG A 403 8.96 8.59 12.98
C ARG A 403 9.96 8.33 11.86
N ALA A 404 10.54 7.13 11.80
CA ALA A 404 11.46 6.74 10.74
C ALA A 404 10.76 6.70 9.36
N TYR A 405 9.56 6.12 9.30
CA TYR A 405 8.75 6.03 8.08
C TYR A 405 8.39 7.41 7.53
N LEU A 406 7.93 8.34 8.38
CA LEU A 406 7.44 9.65 7.96
C LEU A 406 8.53 10.70 7.70
N LYS A 407 9.81 10.39 7.98
CA LYS A 407 10.93 11.31 7.70
C LYS A 407 11.15 11.46 6.19
N THR A 408 11.12 12.69 5.69
CA THR A 408 11.36 13.03 4.27
C THR A 408 12.39 14.16 4.14
N SER A 409 12.81 14.49 2.93
CA SER A 409 13.61 15.70 2.66
C SER A 409 12.89 17.00 3.01
N TYR A 410 11.56 16.97 3.14
CA TYR A 410 10.73 18.16 3.37
C TYR A 410 10.17 18.25 4.80
N CYS A 411 10.11 17.13 5.52
CA CYS A 411 9.49 17.05 6.83
C CYS A 411 10.31 16.13 7.75
N THR A 412 10.72 16.67 8.89
CA THR A 412 11.27 15.90 10.01
C THR A 412 10.29 15.93 11.16
N ILE A 413 10.01 14.77 11.73
CA ILE A 413 9.18 14.64 12.93
C ILE A 413 10.11 14.54 14.15
N SER A 414 9.93 15.44 15.12
CA SER A 414 10.51 15.37 16.46
C SER A 414 9.67 14.47 17.37
#